data_AF-A0A839VIJ7-F1
#
_entry.id   AF-A0A839VIJ7-F1
#
_cell.length_a   1.000
_cell.length_b   1.000
_cell.length_c   1.000
_cell.angle_alpha   90.00
_cell.angle_beta   90.00
_cell.angle_gamma   90.00
#
_symmetry.space_group_name_H-M   'P 1'
#
loop_
_entity.id
_entity.type
_entity.pdbx_description
1 polymer ?
#
loop_
_entity_poly.entity_id
_entity_poly.type
_entity_poly.pdbx_seq_one_letter_code
_entity_poly.pdbx_strand_id
1 'polypeptide(L)'
;MEFGAKNRADRWARFENHARAVSFDRLPQEYKDAQWHFHPTEFIKHFRKCGWRSLRELVQTMPRKSSGGAGGDISWDDAWKRWELGNNKHGYMPPGMNIAINRMWSKYGFFTVRRQAHFLAQIYKETGALRGTSEDGDKRYLRTMYEVLTLDEAGEDYDQKRSWLEAMGFLKKRNRQNYVAQRPDEISKKAKALGNVETGDGSRFRGRGLIHLTGRIGYSAYEKYRSRNFTTDLNAQLLSTDSTSAADSAGYFWVSKMMDSSNTGALRNGLNIHRRADIGTDNANVAAVTTPVTGGKTGLSERQEFLEYVLFILGDSAEISDKLKIKIQNDK
;
A
#
# COMPACT_ATOMS: atom_id res chain seq x y z
N MET A 1 11.46 -51.41 -5.64
CA MET A 1 11.07 -50.31 -6.53
C MET A 1 11.78 -49.05 -6.07
N GLU A 2 12.80 -48.62 -6.82
CA GLU A 2 13.64 -47.47 -6.49
C GLU A 2 12.86 -46.14 -6.60
N PHE A 3 12.78 -45.40 -5.50
CA PHE A 3 12.35 -44.00 -5.49
C PHE A 3 13.55 -43.09 -5.80
N GLY A 4 13.89 -42.94 -7.08
CA GLY A 4 15.04 -42.15 -7.51
C GLY A 4 14.77 -41.28 -8.73
N ALA A 5 13.97 -40.21 -8.58
CA ALA A 5 13.92 -39.17 -9.61
C ALA A 5 15.18 -38.30 -9.54
N LYS A 6 16.19 -38.67 -10.34
CA LYS A 6 17.43 -37.94 -10.56
C LYS A 6 17.13 -36.71 -11.44
N ASN A 7 17.37 -35.50 -10.92
CA ASN A 7 17.21 -34.17 -11.57
C ASN A 7 15.85 -33.45 -11.43
N ARG A 8 15.93 -32.14 -11.16
CA ARG A 8 14.85 -31.14 -11.06
C ARG A 8 14.07 -30.99 -12.37
N ALA A 9 14.72 -31.16 -13.52
CA ALA A 9 14.10 -31.08 -14.84
C ALA A 9 13.02 -32.15 -15.05
N ASP A 10 13.29 -33.40 -14.69
CA ASP A 10 12.32 -34.51 -14.84
C ASP A 10 11.10 -34.34 -13.93
N ARG A 11 11.30 -33.80 -12.72
CA ARG A 11 10.18 -33.48 -11.82
C ARG A 11 9.31 -32.35 -12.37
N TRP A 12 9.93 -31.34 -12.97
CA TRP A 12 9.20 -30.25 -13.62
C TRP A 12 8.40 -30.77 -14.82
N ALA A 13 9.01 -31.58 -15.69
CA ALA A 13 8.33 -32.19 -16.84
C ALA A 13 7.14 -33.08 -16.42
N ARG A 14 7.31 -33.89 -15.36
CA ARG A 14 6.20 -34.71 -14.81
C ARG A 14 5.08 -33.86 -14.22
N PHE A 15 5.41 -32.81 -13.47
CA PHE A 15 4.42 -31.87 -12.95
C PHE A 15 3.68 -31.15 -14.08
N GLU A 16 4.41 -30.62 -15.06
CA GLU A 16 3.85 -29.92 -16.21
C GLU A 16 2.92 -30.84 -17.02
N ASN A 17 3.32 -32.08 -17.28
CA ASN A 17 2.47 -33.06 -17.97
C ASN A 17 1.20 -33.38 -17.18
N HIS A 18 1.31 -33.57 -15.87
CA HIS A 18 0.14 -33.81 -15.02
C HIS A 18 -0.80 -32.58 -15.00
N ALA A 19 -0.26 -31.39 -14.76
CA ALA A 19 -1.02 -30.14 -14.72
C ALA A 19 -1.70 -29.84 -16.06
N ARG A 20 -1.03 -30.10 -17.19
CA ARG A 20 -1.60 -29.97 -18.53
C ARG A 20 -2.71 -30.99 -18.77
N ALA A 21 -2.57 -32.23 -18.32
CA ALA A 21 -3.60 -33.27 -18.50
C ALA A 21 -4.90 -32.96 -17.74
N VAL A 22 -4.81 -32.26 -16.61
CA VAL A 22 -5.98 -31.86 -15.79
C VAL A 22 -6.43 -30.41 -16.05
N SER A 23 -5.82 -29.71 -17.02
CA SER A 23 -6.23 -28.37 -17.42
C SER A 23 -7.44 -28.42 -18.36
N PHE A 24 -8.37 -27.47 -18.23
CA PHE A 24 -9.64 -27.48 -18.97
C PHE A 24 -9.48 -27.57 -20.50
N ASP A 25 -8.44 -26.96 -21.06
CA ASP A 25 -8.19 -26.95 -22.50
C ASP A 25 -7.86 -28.33 -23.07
N ARG A 26 -7.28 -29.23 -22.26
CA ARG A 26 -6.85 -30.58 -22.66
C ARG A 26 -7.60 -31.71 -21.96
N LEU A 27 -8.71 -31.39 -21.28
CA LEU A 27 -9.62 -32.42 -20.80
C LEU A 27 -10.00 -33.35 -21.97
N PRO A 28 -9.96 -34.68 -21.78
CA PRO A 28 -10.48 -35.62 -22.77
C PRO A 28 -11.90 -35.24 -23.16
N GLN A 29 -12.27 -35.46 -24.43
CA GLN A 29 -13.53 -34.97 -25.00
C GLN A 29 -14.76 -35.43 -24.20
N GLU A 30 -14.73 -36.65 -23.67
CA GLU A 30 -15.74 -37.20 -22.75
C GLU A 30 -16.00 -36.33 -21.52
N TYR A 31 -14.97 -35.68 -20.97
CA TYR A 31 -15.12 -34.76 -19.82
C TYR A 31 -15.59 -33.38 -20.24
N LYS A 32 -15.30 -32.94 -21.47
CA LYS A 32 -15.81 -31.67 -22.01
C LYS A 32 -17.31 -31.76 -22.32
N ASP A 33 -17.75 -32.91 -22.81
CA ASP A 33 -19.14 -33.18 -23.17
C ASP A 33 -19.98 -33.65 -21.97
N ALA A 34 -19.33 -34.00 -20.86
CA ALA A 34 -20.02 -34.40 -19.63
C ALA A 34 -20.83 -33.25 -19.02
N GLN A 35 -22.00 -33.58 -18.46
CA GLN A 35 -22.70 -32.69 -17.55
C GLN A 35 -22.03 -32.73 -16.17
N TRP A 36 -21.44 -31.61 -15.78
CA TRP A 36 -20.78 -31.48 -14.48
C TRP A 36 -21.82 -31.17 -13.40
N HIS A 37 -21.92 -32.05 -12.41
CA HIS A 37 -22.70 -31.82 -11.21
C HIS A 37 -21.76 -31.54 -10.03
N PHE A 38 -22.01 -30.45 -9.31
CA PHE A 38 -21.28 -30.11 -8.10
C PHE A 38 -22.19 -30.29 -6.89
N HIS A 39 -21.68 -30.89 -5.82
CA HIS A 39 -22.40 -30.93 -4.56
C HIS A 39 -22.59 -29.47 -4.07
N PRO A 40 -23.84 -28.96 -3.92
CA PRO A 40 -24.07 -27.53 -3.69
C PRO A 40 -23.33 -26.98 -2.48
N THR A 41 -23.29 -27.74 -1.37
CA THR A 41 -22.56 -27.33 -0.16
C THR A 41 -21.05 -27.26 -0.37
N GLU A 42 -20.46 -28.18 -1.15
CA GLU A 42 -19.02 -28.17 -1.38
C GLU A 42 -18.64 -27.06 -2.36
N PHE A 43 -19.49 -26.80 -3.36
CA PHE A 43 -19.37 -25.64 -4.23
C PHE A 43 -19.38 -24.34 -3.42
N ILE A 44 -20.38 -24.16 -2.53
CA ILE A 44 -20.46 -22.96 -1.68
C ILE A 44 -19.26 -22.87 -0.72
N LYS A 45 -18.86 -23.98 -0.07
CA LYS A 45 -17.67 -24.00 0.79
C LYS A 45 -16.40 -23.61 0.04
N HIS A 46 -16.25 -24.05 -1.22
CA HIS A 46 -15.11 -23.67 -2.05
C HIS A 46 -15.21 -22.20 -2.46
N PHE A 47 -16.37 -21.75 -2.94
CA PHE A 47 -16.60 -20.39 -3.39
C PHE A 47 -16.41 -19.36 -2.27
N ARG A 48 -16.79 -19.70 -1.03
CA ARG A 48 -16.53 -18.87 0.16
C ARG A 48 -15.05 -18.66 0.49
N LYS A 49 -14.14 -19.46 -0.08
CA LYS A 49 -12.69 -19.26 0.02
C LYS A 49 -12.18 -18.24 -1.00
N CYS A 50 -13.02 -17.82 -1.95
CA CYS A 50 -12.69 -16.73 -2.87
C CYS A 50 -12.48 -15.45 -2.06
N GLY A 51 -11.25 -14.95 -2.04
CA GLY A 51 -10.92 -13.68 -1.38
C GLY A 51 -11.24 -12.46 -2.24
N TRP A 52 -11.86 -12.65 -3.42
CA TRP A 52 -12.20 -11.57 -4.33
C TRP A 52 -13.38 -10.78 -3.78
N ARG A 53 -13.21 -9.46 -3.68
CA ARG A 53 -14.25 -8.52 -3.25
C ARG A 53 -14.88 -7.86 -4.46
N SER A 54 -16.21 -7.86 -4.50
CA SER A 54 -16.97 -7.05 -5.44
C SER A 54 -16.68 -5.56 -5.24
N LEU A 55 -16.97 -4.75 -6.27
CA LEU A 55 -16.85 -3.30 -6.15
C LEU A 55 -17.71 -2.76 -5.00
N ARG A 56 -18.94 -3.28 -4.83
CA ARG A 56 -19.83 -2.86 -3.74
C ARG A 56 -19.22 -3.11 -2.36
N GLU A 57 -18.65 -4.28 -2.11
CA GLU A 57 -17.96 -4.59 -0.84
C GLU A 57 -16.78 -3.64 -0.61
N LEU A 58 -15.95 -3.39 -1.64
CA LEU A 58 -14.83 -2.45 -1.53
C LEU A 58 -15.31 -1.02 -1.23
N VAL A 59 -16.41 -0.58 -1.84
CA VAL A 59 -17.02 0.73 -1.55
C VAL A 59 -17.46 0.81 -0.10
N GLN A 60 -18.08 -0.23 0.45
CA GLN A 60 -18.50 -0.27 1.86
C GLN A 60 -17.33 -0.14 2.84
N THR A 61 -16.14 -0.61 2.49
CA THR A 61 -14.96 -0.51 3.38
C THR A 61 -14.45 0.92 3.58
N MET A 62 -14.87 1.88 2.74
CA MET A 62 -14.51 3.28 2.90
C MET A 62 -15.52 4.00 3.81
N PRO A 63 -15.10 4.62 4.92
CA PRO A 63 -16.02 5.28 5.83
C PRO A 63 -16.66 6.52 5.18
N ARG A 64 -17.97 6.69 5.39
CA ARG A 64 -18.75 7.83 4.85
C ARG A 64 -18.42 9.13 5.55
N LYS A 65 -18.12 9.05 6.84
CA LYS A 65 -17.69 10.16 7.70
C LYS A 65 -16.47 9.72 8.46
N SER A 66 -15.42 10.51 8.38
CA SER A 66 -14.16 10.25 9.06
C SER A 66 -13.57 11.58 9.51
N SER A 67 -12.56 11.53 10.38
CA SER A 67 -11.80 12.73 10.73
C SER A 67 -11.24 13.42 9.47
N GLY A 68 -11.00 14.75 9.51
CA GLY A 68 -10.54 15.49 8.33
C GLY A 68 -9.24 14.93 7.72
N GLY A 69 -8.38 14.35 8.56
CA GLY A 69 -7.16 13.64 8.13
C GLY A 69 -7.38 12.21 7.60
N ALA A 70 -8.58 11.68 7.70
CA ALA A 70 -8.99 10.33 7.29
C ALA A 70 -9.91 10.33 6.06
N GLY A 71 -9.90 11.40 5.26
CA GLY A 71 -10.69 11.50 4.04
C GLY A 71 -11.97 12.31 4.18
N GLY A 72 -12.36 12.70 5.40
CA GLY A 72 -13.50 13.57 5.69
C GLY A 72 -14.84 12.90 5.37
N ASP A 73 -15.76 13.69 4.82
CA ASP A 73 -17.05 13.19 4.32
C ASP A 73 -16.88 12.67 2.88
N ILE A 74 -17.33 11.42 2.64
CA ILE A 74 -17.22 10.73 1.35
C ILE A 74 -18.58 10.14 0.98
N SER A 75 -19.22 10.70 -0.05
CA SER A 75 -20.48 10.16 -0.55
C SER A 75 -20.29 8.74 -1.12
N TRP A 76 -21.37 7.95 -1.18
CA TRP A 76 -21.34 6.61 -1.79
C TRP A 76 -20.78 6.67 -3.21
N ASP A 77 -21.28 7.61 -4.01
CA ASP A 77 -20.86 7.87 -5.38
C ASP A 77 -19.38 8.22 -5.48
N ASP A 78 -18.86 9.08 -4.59
CA ASP A 78 -17.41 9.39 -4.57
C ASP A 78 -16.56 8.16 -4.27
N ALA A 79 -16.96 7.33 -3.30
CA ALA A 79 -16.22 6.12 -2.98
C ALA A 79 -16.26 5.09 -4.12
N TRP A 80 -17.42 4.96 -4.78
CA TRP A 80 -17.58 4.13 -5.97
C TRP A 80 -16.63 4.58 -7.08
N LYS A 81 -16.67 5.88 -7.42
CA LYS A 81 -15.80 6.49 -8.42
C LYS A 81 -14.33 6.26 -8.08
N ARG A 82 -13.89 6.51 -6.84
CA ARG A 82 -12.48 6.33 -6.46
C ARG A 82 -11.98 4.90 -6.62
N TRP A 83 -12.83 3.89 -6.43
CA TRP A 83 -12.46 2.49 -6.63
C TRP A 83 -12.48 2.07 -8.10
N GLU A 84 -13.48 2.50 -8.88
CA GLU A 84 -13.68 2.04 -10.26
C GLU A 84 -13.13 3.00 -11.32
N LEU A 85 -13.49 4.27 -11.24
CA LEU A 85 -13.18 5.29 -12.25
C LEU A 85 -11.94 6.14 -11.89
N GLY A 86 -11.44 6.03 -10.66
CA GLY A 86 -10.33 6.81 -10.15
C GLY A 86 -10.75 8.18 -9.60
N ASN A 87 -9.80 9.10 -9.51
CA ASN A 87 -9.99 10.46 -9.00
C ASN A 87 -9.10 11.45 -9.74
N ASN A 88 -9.65 12.63 -10.05
CA ASN A 88 -8.91 13.78 -10.60
C ASN A 88 -9.14 15.06 -9.77
N LYS A 89 -9.87 14.97 -8.65
CA LYS A 89 -10.21 16.12 -7.80
C LYS A 89 -9.35 16.10 -6.55
N HIS A 90 -8.53 17.14 -6.36
CA HIS A 90 -7.60 17.25 -5.22
C HIS A 90 -6.69 16.02 -5.07
N GLY A 91 -6.02 15.64 -6.18
CA GLY A 91 -5.16 14.46 -6.29
C GLY A 91 -5.49 13.65 -7.54
N TYR A 92 -4.66 12.62 -7.79
CA TYR A 92 -4.85 11.68 -8.89
C TYR A 92 -4.83 10.23 -8.41
N MET A 93 -5.89 9.49 -8.74
CA MET A 93 -6.01 8.03 -8.55
C MET A 93 -6.36 7.40 -9.90
N PRO A 94 -5.60 6.42 -10.41
CA PRO A 94 -5.91 5.77 -11.67
C PRO A 94 -7.16 4.90 -11.59
N PRO A 95 -7.91 4.72 -12.69
CA PRO A 95 -9.09 3.86 -12.74
C PRO A 95 -8.75 2.37 -12.55
N GLY A 96 -9.76 1.57 -12.21
CA GLY A 96 -9.67 0.11 -12.10
C GLY A 96 -8.98 -0.38 -10.81
N MET A 97 -8.92 0.46 -9.78
CA MET A 97 -8.28 0.10 -8.50
C MET A 97 -8.97 -1.09 -7.82
N ASN A 98 -10.28 -1.23 -7.98
CA ASN A 98 -11.08 -2.36 -7.52
C ASN A 98 -10.61 -3.72 -8.10
N ILE A 99 -10.19 -3.76 -9.36
CA ILE A 99 -9.67 -4.98 -9.98
C ILE A 99 -8.20 -5.17 -9.58
N ALA A 100 -7.42 -4.09 -9.61
CA ALA A 100 -6.00 -4.13 -9.27
C ALA A 100 -5.74 -4.63 -7.84
N ILE A 101 -6.54 -4.17 -6.86
CA ILE A 101 -6.40 -4.58 -5.46
C ILE A 101 -6.67 -6.07 -5.28
N ASN A 102 -7.68 -6.63 -5.95
CA ASN A 102 -8.01 -8.04 -5.85
C ASN A 102 -6.93 -8.94 -6.47
N ARG A 103 -6.35 -8.52 -7.60
CA ARG A 103 -5.19 -9.20 -8.21
C ARG A 103 -3.98 -9.16 -7.28
N MET A 104 -3.71 -8.01 -6.68
CA MET A 104 -2.65 -7.82 -5.70
C MET A 104 -2.87 -8.74 -4.48
N TRP A 105 -4.06 -8.74 -3.91
CA TRP A 105 -4.41 -9.61 -2.77
C TRP A 105 -4.20 -11.08 -3.09
N SER A 106 -4.62 -11.52 -4.27
CA SER A 106 -4.41 -12.90 -4.74
C SER A 106 -2.92 -13.23 -4.89
N LYS A 107 -2.14 -12.33 -5.48
CA LYS A 107 -0.69 -12.50 -5.70
C LYS A 107 0.09 -12.58 -4.39
N TYR A 108 -0.26 -11.75 -3.41
CA TYR A 108 0.51 -11.58 -2.17
C TYR A 108 -0.10 -12.26 -0.94
N GLY A 109 -1.24 -12.95 -1.09
CA GLY A 109 -1.80 -13.80 -0.03
C GLY A 109 -2.67 -13.08 1.00
N PHE A 110 -3.40 -12.02 0.61
CA PHE A 110 -4.32 -11.30 1.50
C PHE A 110 -5.70 -11.98 1.57
N PHE A 111 -5.73 -13.23 2.05
CA PHE A 111 -6.95 -14.03 2.11
C PHE A 111 -7.69 -13.92 3.45
N THR A 112 -7.11 -13.27 4.46
CA THR A 112 -7.75 -13.07 5.76
C THR A 112 -8.30 -11.65 5.86
N VAL A 113 -9.46 -11.51 6.51
CA VAL A 113 -10.07 -10.22 6.83
C VAL A 113 -9.08 -9.32 7.58
N ARG A 114 -8.30 -9.88 8.52
CA ARG A 114 -7.28 -9.11 9.25
C ARG A 114 -6.21 -8.50 8.34
N ARG A 115 -5.66 -9.27 7.40
CA ARG A 115 -4.66 -8.76 6.44
C ARG A 115 -5.25 -7.68 5.54
N GLN A 116 -6.47 -7.92 5.03
CA GLN A 116 -7.18 -6.95 4.19
C GLN A 116 -7.45 -5.65 4.97
N ALA A 117 -7.96 -5.75 6.20
CA ALA A 117 -8.26 -4.60 7.04
C ALA A 117 -7.01 -3.78 7.39
N HIS A 118 -5.94 -4.43 7.84
CA HIS A 118 -4.66 -3.73 8.11
C HIS A 118 -4.17 -3.02 6.86
N PHE A 119 -4.22 -3.67 5.70
CA PHE A 119 -3.78 -3.06 4.45
C PHE A 119 -4.64 -1.85 4.08
N LEU A 120 -5.97 -2.01 4.05
CA LEU A 120 -6.91 -0.95 3.69
C LEU A 120 -6.78 0.26 4.61
N ALA A 121 -6.63 0.04 5.92
CA ALA A 121 -6.44 1.11 6.89
C ALA A 121 -5.19 1.96 6.61
N GLN A 122 -4.09 1.30 6.23
CA GLN A 122 -2.86 2.01 5.89
C GLN A 122 -3.04 2.79 4.58
N ILE A 123 -3.52 2.15 3.50
CA ILE A 123 -3.66 2.85 2.21
C ILE A 123 -4.67 3.99 2.27
N TYR A 124 -5.75 3.87 3.04
CA TYR A 124 -6.71 4.96 3.17
C TYR A 124 -6.09 6.16 3.84
N LYS A 125 -5.23 5.96 4.85
CA LYS A 125 -4.50 7.08 5.42
C LYS A 125 -3.47 7.67 4.45
N GLU A 126 -2.70 6.83 3.77
CA GLU A 126 -1.68 7.28 2.81
C GLU A 126 -2.28 8.07 1.64
N THR A 127 -3.36 7.57 1.06
CA THR A 127 -3.92 8.09 -0.20
C THR A 127 -5.03 9.13 0.01
N GLY A 128 -5.35 9.47 1.26
CA GLY A 128 -6.52 10.29 1.59
C GLY A 128 -7.84 9.63 1.18
N ALA A 129 -8.00 8.35 1.50
CA ALA A 129 -9.11 7.48 1.09
C ALA A 129 -9.27 7.44 -0.43
N LEU A 130 -8.19 7.03 -1.10
CA LEU A 130 -8.06 6.86 -2.54
C LEU A 130 -8.21 8.16 -3.37
N ARG A 131 -7.81 9.32 -2.82
CA ARG A 131 -7.73 10.57 -3.57
C ARG A 131 -6.47 10.68 -4.44
N GLY A 132 -5.33 10.20 -3.93
CA GLY A 132 -4.03 10.37 -4.58
C GLY A 132 -3.13 9.16 -4.46
N THR A 133 -2.33 8.90 -5.49
CA THR A 133 -1.25 7.87 -5.50
C THR A 133 0.13 8.45 -5.75
N SER A 134 0.25 9.77 -5.65
CA SER A 134 1.53 10.48 -5.71
C SER A 134 1.57 11.42 -4.52
N GLU A 135 2.75 11.54 -3.92
CA GLU A 135 3.05 12.66 -3.04
C GLU A 135 2.84 13.97 -3.82
N ASP A 136 2.44 15.04 -3.14
CA ASP A 136 2.32 16.38 -3.71
C ASP A 136 3.61 17.19 -3.52
N GLY A 137 3.75 18.28 -4.27
CA GLY A 137 4.92 19.15 -4.23
C GLY A 137 5.59 19.34 -5.58
N ASP A 138 6.13 20.53 -5.78
CA ASP A 138 6.84 20.93 -6.99
C ASP A 138 8.29 20.41 -7.03
N LYS A 139 9.00 20.70 -8.13
CA LYS A 139 10.39 20.26 -8.28
C LYS A 139 11.30 20.83 -7.19
N ARG A 140 11.08 22.09 -6.76
CA ARG A 140 11.89 22.73 -5.72
C ARG A 140 11.69 22.04 -4.37
N TYR A 141 10.44 21.82 -3.99
CA TYR A 141 10.06 21.09 -2.78
C TYR A 141 10.70 19.71 -2.75
N LEU A 142 10.49 18.91 -3.80
CA LEU A 142 10.99 17.53 -3.87
C LEU A 142 12.52 17.48 -3.83
N ARG A 143 13.21 18.39 -4.54
CA ARG A 143 14.66 18.50 -4.48
C ARG A 143 15.12 18.76 -3.05
N THR A 144 14.53 19.74 -2.36
CA THR A 144 14.95 20.11 -1.01
C THR A 144 14.47 19.19 0.10
N MET A 145 13.66 18.20 -0.22
CA MET A 145 13.18 17.18 0.73
C MET A 145 13.84 15.81 0.52
N TYR A 146 14.39 15.54 -0.67
CA TYR A 146 14.84 14.21 -1.07
C TYR A 146 16.15 14.17 -1.88
N GLU A 147 16.78 15.31 -2.16
CA GLU A 147 17.97 15.37 -3.01
C GLU A 147 19.05 16.28 -2.41
N VAL A 148 18.87 17.59 -2.46
CA VAL A 148 19.87 18.56 -1.99
C VAL A 148 19.22 19.89 -1.61
N LEU A 149 19.78 20.54 -0.60
CA LEU A 149 19.46 21.91 -0.17
C LEU A 149 20.79 22.60 0.13
N THR A 150 21.11 23.71 -0.54
CA THR A 150 22.35 24.46 -0.24
C THR A 150 22.21 25.31 1.02
N LEU A 151 23.33 25.85 1.54
CA LEU A 151 23.32 26.77 2.67
C LEU A 151 22.52 28.05 2.35
N ASP A 152 22.72 28.62 1.17
CA ASP A 152 22.02 29.83 0.73
C ASP A 152 20.52 29.56 0.58
N GLU A 153 20.15 28.44 -0.07
CA GLU A 153 18.75 28.03 -0.22
C GLU A 153 18.08 27.75 1.14
N ALA A 154 18.83 27.23 2.12
CA ALA A 154 18.34 27.05 3.47
C ALA A 154 18.11 28.41 4.15
N GLY A 155 18.98 29.39 3.92
CA GLY A 155 18.79 30.76 4.38
C GLY A 155 17.52 31.39 3.81
N GLU A 156 17.36 31.30 2.49
CA GLU A 156 16.17 31.79 1.78
C GLU A 156 14.89 31.10 2.26
N ASP A 157 14.90 29.76 2.40
CA ASP A 157 13.75 29.03 2.92
C ASP A 157 13.41 29.47 4.35
N TYR A 158 14.41 29.71 5.21
CA TYR A 158 14.18 30.21 6.57
C TYR A 158 13.51 31.58 6.57
N ASP A 159 13.99 32.49 5.71
CA ASP A 159 13.56 33.88 5.68
C ASP A 159 12.18 34.03 5.02
N GLN A 160 11.91 33.28 3.95
CA GLN A 160 10.68 33.39 3.16
C GLN A 160 9.56 32.44 3.60
N LYS A 161 9.89 31.28 4.18
CA LYS A 161 8.93 30.21 4.51
C LYS A 161 8.88 29.90 6.00
N ARG A 162 9.25 30.86 6.85
CA ARG A 162 9.37 30.68 8.31
C ARG A 162 8.15 30.01 8.94
N SER A 163 6.94 30.54 8.68
CA SER A 163 5.70 30.00 9.26
C SER A 163 5.43 28.56 8.85
N TRP A 164 5.75 28.21 7.60
CA TRP A 164 5.61 26.84 7.11
C TRP A 164 6.65 25.91 7.74
N LEU A 165 7.91 26.33 7.84
CA LEU A 165 8.97 25.56 8.50
C LEU A 165 8.68 25.32 9.99
N GLU A 166 8.08 26.31 10.66
CA GLU A 166 7.64 26.20 12.05
C GLU A 166 6.48 25.20 12.19
N ALA A 167 5.46 25.31 11.34
CA ALA A 167 4.32 24.38 11.31
C ALA A 167 4.76 22.93 11.03
N MET A 168 5.75 22.74 10.16
CA MET A 168 6.35 21.43 9.87
C MET A 168 7.34 20.95 10.95
N GLY A 169 7.62 21.77 11.96
CA GLY A 169 8.52 21.45 13.07
C GLY A 169 10.01 21.50 12.72
N PHE A 170 10.38 21.97 11.53
CA PHE A 170 11.79 22.06 11.11
C PHE A 170 12.59 23.12 11.88
N LEU A 171 11.91 24.09 12.48
CA LEU A 171 12.53 25.13 13.32
C LEU A 171 12.55 24.78 14.82
N LYS A 172 12.07 23.59 15.21
CA LYS A 172 12.00 23.20 16.61
C LYS A 172 13.39 23.24 17.25
N LYS A 173 13.59 24.16 18.20
CA LYS A 173 14.87 24.42 18.89
C LYS A 173 16.00 24.89 17.96
N ARG A 174 15.69 25.54 16.84
CA ARG A 174 16.67 26.09 15.89
C ARG A 174 16.44 27.57 15.64
N ASN A 175 17.48 28.38 15.83
CA ASN A 175 17.54 29.71 15.24
C ASN A 175 17.98 29.60 13.76
N ARG A 176 18.01 30.74 13.04
CA ARG A 176 18.42 30.79 11.64
C ARG A 176 19.78 30.13 11.40
N GLN A 177 20.79 30.52 12.19
CA GLN A 177 22.15 30.01 12.05
C GLN A 177 22.21 28.49 12.18
N ASN A 178 21.55 27.94 13.20
CA ASN A 178 21.49 26.49 13.42
C ASN A 178 20.69 25.78 12.31
N TYR A 179 19.59 26.35 11.85
CA TYR A 179 18.80 25.77 10.75
C TYR A 179 19.62 25.68 9.47
N VAL A 180 20.25 26.79 9.06
CA VAL A 180 21.08 26.86 7.84
C VAL A 180 22.26 25.89 7.94
N ALA A 181 22.93 25.80 9.09
CA ALA A 181 24.06 24.91 9.27
C ALA A 181 23.69 23.42 9.29
N GLN A 182 22.50 23.05 9.80
CA GLN A 182 22.11 21.65 10.03
C GLN A 182 21.26 21.06 8.91
N ARG A 183 20.31 21.82 8.36
CA ARG A 183 19.28 21.30 7.47
C ARG A 183 19.82 20.71 6.16
N PRO A 184 20.79 21.33 5.47
CA PRO A 184 21.43 20.75 4.28
C PRO A 184 21.98 19.34 4.50
N ASP A 185 22.68 19.10 5.61
CA ASP A 185 23.26 17.79 5.94
C ASP A 185 22.17 16.75 6.24
N GLU A 186 21.07 17.13 6.90
CA GLU A 186 19.91 16.24 7.09
C GLU A 186 19.29 15.79 5.78
N ILE A 187 19.11 16.72 4.84
CA ILE A 187 18.55 16.44 3.51
C ILE A 187 19.51 15.53 2.74
N SER A 188 20.80 15.83 2.74
CA SER A 188 21.83 15.02 2.09
C SER A 188 21.89 13.60 2.66
N LYS A 189 21.87 13.44 3.99
CA LYS A 189 21.81 12.13 4.65
C LYS A 189 20.55 11.35 4.25
N LYS A 190 19.39 12.01 4.20
CA LYS A 190 18.14 11.38 3.77
C LYS A 190 18.17 10.99 2.29
N ALA A 191 18.65 11.87 1.41
CA ALA A 191 18.80 11.60 -0.02
C ALA A 191 19.71 10.38 -0.26
N LYS A 192 20.86 10.34 0.41
CA LYS A 192 21.79 9.20 0.36
C LYS A 192 21.15 7.90 0.87
N ALA A 193 20.38 7.95 1.96
CA ALA A 193 19.66 6.78 2.47
C ALA A 193 18.57 6.27 1.51
N LEU A 194 18.03 7.15 0.66
CA LEU A 194 17.08 6.81 -0.41
C LEU A 194 17.77 6.42 -1.72
N GLY A 195 19.10 6.57 -1.80
CA GLY A 195 19.90 6.39 -3.01
C GLY A 195 19.71 7.48 -4.06
N ASN A 196 19.12 8.60 -3.68
CA ASN A 196 18.97 9.76 -4.55
C ASN A 196 20.33 10.48 -4.61
N VAL A 197 21.07 10.25 -5.70
CA VAL A 197 22.45 10.73 -5.87
C VAL A 197 22.64 11.54 -7.14
N GLU A 198 21.66 11.51 -8.05
CA GLU A 198 21.68 12.27 -9.29
C GLU A 198 20.73 13.46 -9.23
N THR A 199 21.03 14.50 -10.01
CA THR A 199 20.16 15.66 -10.13
C THR A 199 18.79 15.27 -10.68
N GLY A 200 17.72 15.71 -10.01
CA GLY A 200 16.33 15.41 -10.36
C GLY A 200 15.77 14.15 -9.69
N ASP A 201 16.58 13.40 -8.94
CA ASP A 201 16.14 12.19 -8.23
C ASP A 201 15.04 12.47 -7.21
N GLY A 202 15.05 13.63 -6.57
CA GLY A 202 14.00 13.98 -5.62
C GLY A 202 12.62 13.97 -6.28
N SER A 203 12.52 14.49 -7.51
CA SER A 203 11.27 14.51 -8.27
C SER A 203 10.96 13.18 -8.94
N ARG A 204 11.97 12.55 -9.54
CA ARG A 204 11.85 11.27 -10.25
C ARG A 204 11.42 10.14 -9.32
N PHE A 205 11.95 10.08 -8.10
CA PHE A 205 11.70 9.03 -7.11
C PHE A 205 10.92 9.51 -5.88
N ARG A 206 10.04 10.50 -6.08
CA ARG A 206 9.03 10.90 -5.07
C ARG A 206 8.13 9.73 -4.68
N GLY A 207 7.43 9.83 -3.55
CA GLY A 207 6.51 8.79 -3.11
C GLY A 207 5.36 8.53 -4.09
N ARG A 208 5.23 7.30 -4.63
CA ARG A 208 4.10 6.89 -5.49
C ARG A 208 3.50 5.53 -5.13
N GLY A 209 2.28 5.29 -5.62
CA GLY A 209 1.49 4.09 -5.34
C GLY A 209 0.72 4.19 -4.04
N LEU A 210 0.01 3.11 -3.66
CA LEU A 210 -0.91 3.13 -2.51
C LEU A 210 -0.20 3.25 -1.15
N ILE A 211 1.11 3.00 -1.09
CA ILE A 211 1.95 3.09 0.13
C ILE A 211 3.15 4.04 -0.08
N HIS A 212 3.17 4.83 -1.15
CA HIS A 212 4.25 5.78 -1.46
C HIS A 212 5.66 5.15 -1.45
N LEU A 213 5.91 4.20 -2.36
CA LEU A 213 7.27 3.75 -2.64
C LEU A 213 8.13 4.98 -3.02
N THR A 214 9.24 5.18 -2.31
CA THR A 214 10.03 6.42 -2.36
C THR A 214 11.52 6.10 -2.48
N GLY A 215 12.25 6.95 -3.20
CA GLY A 215 13.71 6.88 -3.35
C GLY A 215 14.17 5.90 -4.43
N ARG A 216 15.30 6.21 -5.07
CA ARG A 216 15.89 5.39 -6.12
C ARG A 216 16.09 3.94 -5.69
N ILE A 217 16.51 3.70 -4.45
CA ILE A 217 16.69 2.33 -3.90
C ILE A 217 15.37 1.56 -3.91
N GLY A 218 14.27 2.19 -3.47
CA GLY A 218 12.96 1.55 -3.43
C GLY A 218 12.46 1.18 -4.83
N TYR A 219 12.54 2.14 -5.76
CA TYR A 219 12.19 1.94 -7.16
C TYR A 219 13.03 0.86 -7.83
N SER A 220 14.35 0.89 -7.65
CA SER A 220 15.28 -0.09 -8.24
C SER A 220 15.04 -1.50 -7.70
N ALA A 221 14.75 -1.62 -6.40
CA ALA A 221 14.43 -2.92 -5.79
C ALA A 221 13.12 -3.49 -6.35
N TYR A 222 12.09 -2.66 -6.52
CA TYR A 222 10.83 -3.07 -7.13
C TYR A 222 10.98 -3.41 -8.62
N GLU A 223 11.75 -2.62 -9.37
CA GLU A 223 12.12 -2.91 -10.76
C GLU A 223 12.77 -4.28 -10.91
N LYS A 224 13.78 -4.57 -10.08
CA LYS A 224 14.44 -5.89 -10.05
C LYS A 224 13.43 -7.00 -9.75
N TYR A 225 12.59 -6.81 -8.74
CA TYR A 225 11.57 -7.80 -8.36
C TYR A 225 10.55 -8.05 -9.48
N ARG A 226 10.15 -7.00 -10.21
CA ARG A 226 9.19 -7.14 -11.33
C ARG A 226 9.84 -7.53 -12.65
N SER A 227 11.17 -7.47 -12.76
CA SER A 227 11.89 -7.58 -14.03
C SER A 227 11.30 -6.64 -15.09
N ARG A 228 10.96 -5.41 -14.67
CA ARG A 228 10.37 -4.36 -15.51
C ARG A 228 10.92 -3.01 -15.06
N ASN A 229 11.29 -2.16 -16.02
CA ASN A 229 11.84 -0.85 -15.71
C ASN A 229 10.80 0.07 -15.04
N PHE A 230 11.19 0.68 -13.91
CA PHE A 230 10.46 1.73 -13.18
C PHE A 230 11.36 2.93 -12.84
N THR A 231 12.61 2.93 -13.31
CA THR A 231 13.63 3.92 -12.92
C THR A 231 13.82 5.07 -13.90
N THR A 232 13.22 5.03 -15.08
CA THR A 232 13.17 6.18 -16.01
C THR A 232 12.00 7.12 -15.68
N ASP A 233 12.07 8.38 -16.14
CA ASP A 233 11.05 9.40 -15.82
C ASP A 233 9.63 8.99 -16.19
N LEU A 234 9.43 8.37 -17.36
CA LEU A 234 8.11 7.90 -17.81
C LEU A 234 7.66 6.67 -17.02
N ASN A 235 8.56 5.72 -16.77
CA ASN A 235 8.21 4.47 -16.11
C ASN A 235 8.01 4.63 -14.60
N ALA A 236 8.71 5.57 -13.95
CA ALA A 236 8.51 5.87 -12.53
C ALA A 236 7.08 6.35 -12.25
N GLN A 237 6.45 7.03 -13.21
CA GLN A 237 5.07 7.51 -13.11
C GLN A 237 4.04 6.39 -13.13
N LEU A 238 4.36 5.21 -13.69
CA LEU A 238 3.44 4.06 -13.71
C LEU A 238 2.98 3.67 -12.30
N LEU A 239 3.80 3.89 -11.27
CA LEU A 239 3.40 3.62 -9.88
C LEU A 239 2.24 4.51 -9.41
N SER A 240 1.98 5.64 -10.05
CA SER A 240 0.83 6.52 -9.77
C SER A 240 -0.20 6.55 -10.91
N THR A 241 0.16 6.17 -12.14
CA THR A 241 -0.73 6.29 -13.31
C THR A 241 -1.34 4.97 -13.77
N ASP A 242 -0.82 3.83 -13.33
CA ASP A 242 -1.34 2.50 -13.63
C ASP A 242 -1.80 1.81 -12.34
N SER A 243 -3.09 1.50 -12.23
CA SER A 243 -3.66 0.93 -10.99
C SER A 243 -3.04 -0.43 -10.65
N THR A 244 -2.68 -1.23 -11.67
CA THR A 244 -1.99 -2.52 -11.44
C THR A 244 -0.62 -2.32 -10.80
N SER A 245 0.19 -1.40 -11.32
CA SER A 245 1.52 -1.08 -10.78
C SER A 245 1.43 -0.41 -9.40
N ALA A 246 0.46 0.50 -9.21
CA ALA A 246 0.19 1.16 -7.93
C ALA A 246 -0.17 0.16 -6.83
N ALA A 247 -1.08 -0.78 -7.11
CA ALA A 247 -1.46 -1.83 -6.17
C ALA A 247 -0.31 -2.84 -5.94
N ASP A 248 0.31 -3.32 -7.02
CA ASP A 248 1.35 -4.36 -6.94
C ASP A 248 2.58 -3.90 -6.15
N SER A 249 3.00 -2.64 -6.33
CA SER A 249 4.10 -2.05 -5.55
C SER A 249 3.80 -1.96 -4.06
N ALA A 250 2.55 -1.67 -3.68
CA ALA A 250 2.13 -1.67 -2.29
C ALA A 250 2.08 -3.10 -1.69
N GLY A 251 1.60 -4.08 -2.47
CA GLY A 251 1.67 -5.49 -2.08
C GLY A 251 3.10 -5.98 -1.90
N TYR A 252 4.00 -5.64 -2.84
CA TYR A 252 5.44 -5.90 -2.75
C TYR A 252 6.05 -5.30 -1.48
N PHE A 253 5.79 -4.02 -1.22
CA PHE A 253 6.27 -3.35 -0.02
C PHE A 253 5.81 -4.10 1.24
N TRP A 254 4.52 -4.44 1.31
CA TRP A 254 3.92 -5.09 2.47
C TRP A 254 4.56 -6.44 2.83
N VAL A 255 4.89 -7.24 1.83
CA VAL A 255 5.50 -8.56 2.05
C VAL A 255 7.02 -8.53 2.15
N SER A 256 7.69 -7.52 1.57
CA SER A 256 9.15 -7.39 1.59
C SER A 256 9.68 -6.64 2.81
N LYS A 257 8.85 -5.76 3.41
CA LYS A 257 9.28 -4.92 4.53
C LYS A 257 9.33 -5.72 5.83
N MET A 258 10.54 -6.03 6.24
CA MET A 258 10.83 -6.70 7.52
C MET A 258 10.64 -5.73 8.69
N MET A 259 10.18 -6.27 9.82
CA MET A 259 9.98 -5.53 11.06
C MET A 259 11.03 -5.99 12.09
N ASP A 260 12.24 -5.43 11.98
CA ASP A 260 13.43 -5.82 12.74
C ASP A 260 13.88 -4.80 13.81
N SER A 261 13.31 -3.59 13.79
CA SER A 261 13.72 -2.51 14.70
C SER A 261 12.98 -2.51 16.03
N SER A 262 13.69 -2.21 17.12
CA SER A 262 13.13 -1.95 18.45
C SER A 262 12.07 -0.85 18.47
N ASN A 263 12.11 0.09 17.50
CA ASN A 263 11.18 1.21 17.41
C ASN A 263 9.86 0.83 16.72
N THR A 264 9.80 -0.32 16.04
CA THR A 264 8.61 -0.78 15.29
C THR A 264 7.60 -1.53 16.15
N GLY A 265 7.85 -1.69 17.46
CA GLY A 265 6.98 -2.51 18.32
C GLY A 265 6.88 -3.98 17.87
N ALA A 266 7.78 -4.39 16.97
CA ALA A 266 7.81 -5.72 16.40
C ALA A 266 8.42 -6.69 17.40
N LEU A 267 7.80 -7.87 17.53
CA LEU A 267 8.46 -9.02 18.12
C LEU A 267 9.73 -9.27 17.30
N ARG A 268 10.90 -9.29 17.95
CA ARG A 268 12.27 -9.32 17.38
C ARG A 268 12.63 -10.56 16.51
N ASN A 269 11.66 -11.15 15.81
CA ASN A 269 11.78 -12.46 15.16
C ASN A 269 11.64 -12.42 13.62
N GLY A 270 11.93 -11.29 12.97
CA GLY A 270 12.00 -11.26 11.49
C GLY A 270 10.65 -11.50 10.79
N LEU A 271 9.57 -10.94 11.32
CA LEU A 271 8.27 -10.93 10.64
C LEU A 271 8.18 -9.72 9.69
N ASN A 272 7.60 -9.92 8.51
CA ASN A 272 7.17 -8.81 7.66
C ASN A 272 5.81 -8.25 8.12
N ILE A 273 5.41 -7.11 7.57
CA ILE A 273 4.12 -6.47 7.89
C ILE A 273 2.96 -7.46 7.69
N HIS A 274 3.05 -8.28 6.64
CA HIS A 274 2.04 -9.28 6.32
C HIS A 274 1.76 -10.28 7.44
N ARG A 275 2.82 -10.83 8.07
CA ARG A 275 2.68 -11.74 9.21
C ARG A 275 2.32 -11.00 10.49
N ARG A 276 2.75 -9.76 10.66
CA ARG A 276 2.34 -8.94 11.82
C ARG A 276 0.84 -8.68 11.84
N ALA A 277 0.22 -8.48 10.67
CA ALA A 277 -1.22 -8.31 10.55
C ALA A 277 -2.03 -9.52 11.06
N ASP A 278 -1.44 -10.72 11.05
CA ASP A 278 -2.11 -11.93 11.56
C ASP A 278 -2.12 -12.03 13.09
N ILE A 279 -1.22 -11.33 13.78
CA ILE A 279 -1.07 -11.40 15.24
C ILE A 279 -2.31 -10.86 15.95
N GLY A 280 -2.91 -9.78 15.44
CA GLY A 280 -4.07 -9.18 16.08
C GLY A 280 -4.51 -7.88 15.44
N THR A 281 -5.53 -7.27 16.02
CA THR A 281 -6.14 -6.02 15.53
C THR A 281 -6.21 -4.96 16.63
N ASP A 282 -5.56 -5.20 17.77
CA ASP A 282 -5.45 -4.21 18.83
C ASP A 282 -4.59 -3.01 18.43
N ASN A 283 -4.75 -1.91 19.17
CA ASN A 283 -4.07 -0.65 18.90
C ASN A 283 -2.54 -0.74 18.92
N ALA A 284 -1.96 -1.64 19.73
CA ALA A 284 -0.52 -1.85 19.77
C ALA A 284 -0.04 -2.58 18.50
N ASN A 285 -0.83 -3.52 17.98
CA ASN A 285 -0.55 -4.19 16.72
C ASN A 285 -0.66 -3.24 15.52
N VAL A 286 -1.66 -2.36 15.50
CA VAL A 286 -1.79 -1.31 14.47
C VAL A 286 -0.60 -0.35 14.50
N ALA A 287 -0.16 0.07 15.69
CA ALA A 287 1.02 0.91 15.84
C ALA A 287 2.28 0.24 15.28
N ALA A 288 2.41 -1.07 15.51
CA ALA A 288 3.52 -1.84 14.98
C ALA A 288 3.48 -1.93 13.44
N VAL A 289 2.33 -2.19 12.84
CA VAL A 289 2.14 -2.20 11.37
C VAL A 289 2.39 -0.81 10.75
N THR A 290 2.02 0.26 11.44
CA THR A 290 2.13 1.65 10.96
C THR A 290 3.58 2.16 10.89
N THR A 291 4.43 1.71 11.83
CA THR A 291 5.80 2.22 11.94
C THR A 291 6.64 2.00 10.67
N PRO A 292 6.71 0.79 10.08
CA PRO A 292 7.47 0.59 8.85
C PRO A 292 6.87 1.28 7.62
N VAL A 293 5.56 1.58 7.63
CA VAL A 293 4.86 2.29 6.54
C VAL A 293 5.22 3.78 6.53
N THR A 294 5.22 4.43 7.70
CA THR A 294 5.36 5.90 7.80
C THR A 294 6.71 6.38 8.35
N GLY A 295 7.54 5.46 8.83
CA GLY A 295 8.75 5.80 9.61
C GLY A 295 8.45 6.29 11.04
N GLY A 296 7.22 6.12 11.54
CA GLY A 296 6.82 6.57 12.87
C GLY A 296 5.35 6.29 13.21
N LYS A 297 4.73 7.17 14.00
CA LYS A 297 3.31 7.05 14.42
C LYS A 297 2.40 8.08 13.73
N THR A 298 2.84 8.64 12.62
CA THR A 298 2.09 9.68 11.91
C THR A 298 0.76 9.14 11.39
N GLY A 299 -0.34 9.78 11.78
CA GLY A 299 -1.69 9.34 11.40
C GLY A 299 -2.16 8.05 12.07
N LEU A 300 -1.57 7.67 13.21
CA LEU A 300 -1.89 6.40 13.88
C LEU A 300 -3.36 6.31 14.33
N SER A 301 -3.92 7.41 14.84
CA SER A 301 -5.33 7.44 15.29
C SER A 301 -6.27 7.11 14.14
N GLU A 302 -6.07 7.75 12.99
CA GLU A 302 -6.89 7.53 11.80
C GLU A 302 -6.74 6.11 11.25
N ARG A 303 -5.53 5.53 11.31
CA ARG A 303 -5.31 4.13 10.90
C ARG A 303 -6.03 3.15 11.83
N GLN A 304 -6.11 3.45 13.12
CA GLN A 304 -6.89 2.65 14.08
C GLN A 304 -8.39 2.76 13.77
N GLU A 305 -8.90 3.97 13.53
CA GLU A 305 -10.29 4.22 13.12
C GLU A 305 -10.64 3.46 11.84
N PHE A 306 -9.80 3.54 10.80
CA PHE A 306 -10.03 2.82 9.55
C PHE A 306 -10.00 1.30 9.75
N LEU A 307 -9.04 0.77 10.51
CA LEU A 307 -8.96 -0.66 10.73
C LEU A 307 -10.26 -1.17 11.35
N GLU A 308 -10.71 -0.51 12.41
CA GLU A 308 -11.89 -0.90 13.15
C GLU A 308 -13.14 -0.85 12.25
N TYR A 309 -13.27 0.19 11.44
CA TYR A 309 -14.35 0.29 10.46
C TYR A 309 -14.30 -0.82 9.40
N VAL A 310 -13.13 -1.10 8.83
CA VAL A 310 -12.99 -2.15 7.81
C VAL A 310 -13.24 -3.53 8.39
N LEU A 311 -12.82 -3.79 9.64
CA LEU A 311 -13.13 -5.03 10.34
C LEU A 311 -14.62 -5.20 10.61
N PHE A 312 -15.33 -4.12 10.94
CA PHE A 312 -16.79 -4.16 11.06
C PHE A 312 -17.45 -4.59 9.74
N ILE A 313 -17.04 -3.97 8.62
CA ILE A 313 -17.62 -4.27 7.30
C ILE A 313 -17.25 -5.67 6.79
N LEU A 314 -15.98 -6.08 6.91
CA LEU A 314 -15.50 -7.34 6.32
C LEU A 314 -15.59 -8.54 7.25
N GLY A 315 -15.68 -8.29 8.57
CA GLY A 315 -15.73 -9.32 9.61
C GLY A 315 -17.14 -9.68 10.04
N ASP A 316 -18.18 -9.08 9.44
CA ASP A 316 -19.59 -9.28 9.77
C ASP A 316 -19.89 -9.11 11.28
N SER A 317 -19.24 -8.12 11.92
CA SER A 317 -19.52 -7.83 13.34
C SER A 317 -20.94 -7.31 13.48
N ALA A 318 -21.70 -7.83 14.46
CA ALA A 318 -23.07 -7.40 14.73
C ALA A 318 -23.15 -5.94 15.20
N GLU A 319 -22.09 -5.45 15.83
CA GLU A 319 -22.02 -4.10 16.39
C GLU A 319 -20.71 -3.42 16.01
N ILE A 320 -20.80 -2.12 15.74
CA ILE A 320 -19.66 -1.21 15.62
C ILE A 320 -19.34 -0.71 17.03
N SER A 321 -18.06 -0.65 17.44
CA SER A 321 -17.78 -0.25 18.82
C SER A 321 -18.18 1.21 19.08
N ASP A 322 -18.59 1.51 20.31
CA ASP A 322 -18.95 2.86 20.76
C ASP A 322 -17.83 3.90 20.57
N LYS A 323 -16.58 3.45 20.36
CA LYS A 323 -15.43 4.31 20.12
C LYS A 323 -15.40 4.88 18.71
N LEU A 324 -16.04 4.22 17.74
CA LEU A 324 -16.19 4.73 16.38
C LEU A 324 -17.27 5.82 16.38
N LYS A 325 -16.86 7.09 16.49
CA LYS A 325 -17.68 8.25 16.12
C LYS A 325 -17.93 8.32 14.60
N ILE A 326 -18.08 7.17 13.93
CA ILE A 326 -18.31 7.05 12.50
C ILE A 326 -19.77 6.66 12.31
N LYS A 327 -20.59 7.63 11.89
CA LYS A 327 -21.99 7.38 11.53
C LYS A 327 -22.01 6.50 10.27
N ILE A 328 -22.27 5.21 10.43
CA ILE A 328 -22.81 4.38 9.35
C ILE A 328 -24.15 5.01 8.99
N GLN A 329 -24.29 5.55 7.78
CA GLN A 329 -25.62 5.91 7.29
C GLN A 329 -26.05 4.79 6.36
N ASN A 330 -27.20 4.19 6.69
CA ASN A 330 -27.82 3.13 5.90
C ASN A 330 -27.99 3.59 4.44
N ASP A 331 -27.82 2.64 3.52
CA ASP A 331 -28.18 2.79 2.10
C ASP A 331 -29.56 3.45 2.01
N LYS A 332 -29.65 4.62 1.39
CA LYS A 332 -30.91 5.18 0.90
C LYS A 332 -31.06 4.84 -0.57
#